data_AF-A0A378AN27-F1
#
_entry.id   AF-A0A378AN27-F1
#
_cell.length_a   1.000
_cell.length_b   1.000
_cell.length_c   1.000
_cell.angle_alpha   90.00
_cell.angle_beta   90.00
_cell.angle_gamma   90.00
#
_symmetry.space_group_name_H-M   'P 1'
#
loop_
_entity.id
_entity.type
_entity.pdbx_description
1 polymer ?
#
loop_
_entity_poly.entity_id
_entity_poly.type
_entity_poly.pdbx_seq_one_letter_code
_entity_poly.pdbx_strand_id
1 'polypeptide(L)'
;MAAAAHAADTRIGVTIYKYDDNFMSVVRKAIEKDGKSAPDVQLLMNDSQNDQSKQNDQIDVLLAKGVKALAINLVDPAAAVR
;
A
#
# COMPACT_ATOMS: atom_id res chain seq x y z
N MET A 1 24.13 1.71 -25.08
CA MET A 1 23.61 2.72 -24.15
C MET A 1 22.46 2.08 -23.39
N ALA A 2 22.72 1.57 -22.20
CA ALA A 2 21.69 0.92 -21.39
C ALA A 2 20.71 2.01 -20.92
N ALA A 3 19.44 1.89 -21.32
CA ALA A 3 18.38 2.68 -20.70
C ALA A 3 18.36 2.27 -19.23
N ALA A 4 18.83 3.14 -18.34
CA ALA A 4 18.55 3.02 -16.93
C ALA A 4 17.02 2.99 -16.82
N ALA A 5 16.47 1.84 -16.44
CA ALA A 5 15.08 1.77 -16.04
C ALA A 5 14.90 2.84 -14.97
N HIS A 6 14.06 3.85 -15.24
CA HIS A 6 13.60 4.74 -14.18
C HIS A 6 12.90 3.82 -13.18
N ALA A 7 13.62 3.45 -12.12
CA ALA A 7 12.96 2.96 -10.93
C ALA A 7 12.04 4.09 -10.49
N ALA A 8 10.75 3.82 -10.32
CA ALA A 8 9.80 4.83 -9.84
C ALA A 8 10.41 5.54 -8.63
N ASP A 9 10.68 6.84 -8.76
CA ASP A 9 11.35 7.62 -7.72
C ASP A 9 10.50 7.70 -6.44
N THR A 10 9.19 7.50 -6.58
CA THR A 10 8.23 7.54 -5.48
C THR A 10 7.58 6.18 -5.26
N ARG A 11 7.85 5.56 -4.11
CA ARG A 11 7.14 4.37 -3.64
C ARG A 11 6.11 4.76 -2.59
N ILE A 12 4.87 4.29 -2.74
CA ILE A 12 3.80 4.49 -1.75
C ILE A 12 3.37 3.14 -1.23
N GLY A 13 3.42 2.97 0.09
CA GLY A 13 2.90 1.78 0.76
C GLY A 13 1.40 1.91 0.99
N VAL A 14 0.65 0.86 0.69
CA VAL A 14 -0.79 0.81 0.93
C VAL A 14 -1.11 -0.45 1.71
N THR A 15 -1.86 -0.33 2.80
CA THR A 15 -2.44 -1.46 3.53
C THR A 15 -3.96 -1.36 3.49
N ILE A 16 -4.62 -2.48 3.19
CA ILE A 16 -6.07 -2.62 3.22
C ILE A 16 -6.42 -3.64 4.28
N TYR A 17 -7.38 -3.32 5.16
CA TYR A 17 -7.74 -4.18 6.28
C TYR A 17 -8.04 -5.62 5.84
N LYS A 18 -8.78 -5.83 4.73
CA LYS A 18 -8.90 -7.13 4.04
C LYS A 18 -9.31 -6.98 2.58
N TYR A 19 -8.80 -7.84 1.70
CA TYR A 19 -9.13 -7.81 0.27
C TYR A 19 -10.47 -8.45 -0.11
N ASP A 20 -11.04 -9.29 0.75
CA ASP A 20 -12.30 -10.01 0.48
C ASP A 20 -13.56 -9.17 0.75
N ASP A 21 -13.41 -7.94 1.24
CA ASP A 21 -14.51 -6.98 1.30
C ASP A 21 -14.89 -6.52 -0.12
N ASN A 22 -16.17 -6.70 -0.48
CA ASN A 22 -16.73 -6.28 -1.76
C ASN A 22 -16.50 -4.80 -2.06
N PHE A 23 -16.64 -3.93 -1.06
CA PHE A 23 -16.37 -2.51 -1.22
C PHE A 23 -14.89 -2.27 -1.50
N MET A 24 -14.00 -2.89 -0.71
CA MET A 24 -12.56 -2.73 -0.90
C MET A 24 -12.04 -3.36 -2.19
N SER A 25 -12.68 -4.38 -2.75
CA SER A 25 -12.36 -4.91 -4.08
C SER A 25 -12.53 -3.85 -5.17
N VAL A 26 -13.58 -3.02 -5.07
CA VAL A 26 -13.81 -1.90 -6.00
C VAL A 26 -12.78 -0.80 -5.78
N VAL A 27 -12.57 -0.39 -4.52
CA VAL A 27 -11.62 0.68 -4.16
C VAL A 27 -10.19 0.29 -4.55
N ARG A 28 -9.75 -0.94 -4.28
CA ARG A 28 -8.42 -1.45 -4.65
C ARG A 28 -8.19 -1.37 -6.16
N LYS A 29 -9.16 -1.80 -6.97
CA LYS A 29 -9.07 -1.72 -8.44
C LYS A 29 -8.95 -0.28 -8.92
N ALA A 30 -9.64 0.66 -8.28
CA ALA A 30 -9.51 2.08 -8.61
C ALA A 30 -8.10 2.61 -8.25
N ILE A 31 -7.61 2.31 -7.04
CA ILE A 31 -6.24 2.66 -6.60
C ILE A 31 -5.19 2.11 -7.58
N GLU A 32 -5.29 0.84 -7.96
CA GLU A 32 -4.37 0.21 -8.92
C GLU A 32 -4.44 0.86 -10.31
N LYS A 33 -5.63 1.26 -10.76
CA LYS A 33 -5.81 1.97 -12.04
C LYS A 33 -5.18 3.36 -12.01
N ASP A 34 -5.35 4.10 -10.92
CA ASP A 34 -4.79 5.43 -10.76
C ASP A 34 -3.27 5.35 -10.64
N GLY A 35 -2.73 4.39 -9.88
CA GLY A 35 -1.29 4.13 -9.78
C GLY A 35 -0.65 3.79 -11.13
N LYS A 36 -1.32 3.01 -11.98
CA LYS A 36 -0.84 2.73 -13.36
C LYS A 36 -0.81 3.98 -14.25
N SER A 37 -1.59 5.00 -13.92
CA SER A 37 -1.64 6.26 -14.67
C SER A 37 -0.57 7.26 -14.20
N ALA A 38 0.18 6.93 -13.14
CA ALA A 38 1.26 7.73 -12.58
C ALA A 38 2.61 7.00 -12.76
N PRO A 39 3.34 7.23 -13.88
CA PRO A 39 4.53 6.44 -14.24
C PRO A 39 5.69 6.55 -13.24
N ASP A 40 5.75 7.64 -12.47
CA ASP A 40 6.80 7.87 -11.46
C ASP A 40 6.44 7.32 -10.06
N VAL A 41 5.27 6.68 -9.95
CA VAL A 41 4.76 6.14 -8.69
C VAL A 41 4.68 4.61 -8.75
N GLN A 42 5.27 3.96 -7.76
CA GLN A 42 5.08 2.53 -7.51
C GLN A 42 4.24 2.33 -6.25
N LEU A 43 3.08 1.69 -6.41
CA LEU A 43 2.25 1.26 -5.28
C LEU A 43 2.72 -0.10 -4.76
N LEU A 44 2.93 -0.19 -3.45
CA LEU A 44 3.20 -1.43 -2.71
C LEU A 44 1.96 -1.79 -1.90
N MET A 45 1.05 -2.54 -2.53
CA MET A 45 -0.25 -2.90 -1.98
C MET A 45 -0.15 -4.14 -1.09
N ASN A 46 -0.76 -4.11 0.10
CA ASN A 46 -0.81 -5.23 1.04
C ASN A 46 -2.23 -5.51 1.52
N ASP A 47 -2.51 -6.80 1.73
CA ASP A 47 -3.73 -7.33 2.32
C ASP A 47 -3.47 -7.68 3.78
N SER A 48 -4.09 -6.97 4.72
CA SER A 48 -3.89 -7.21 6.15
C SER A 48 -4.76 -8.34 6.70
N GLN A 49 -5.69 -8.90 5.91
CA GLN A 49 -6.48 -10.09 6.26
C GLN A 49 -7.22 -9.99 7.61
N ASN A 50 -7.66 -8.80 7.97
CA ASN A 50 -8.32 -8.45 9.22
C ASN A 50 -7.48 -8.79 10.47
N ASP A 51 -6.16 -8.77 10.33
CA ASP A 51 -5.19 -9.07 11.38
C ASP A 51 -4.29 -7.84 11.63
N GLN A 52 -4.38 -7.29 12.84
CA GLN A 52 -3.63 -6.09 13.22
C GLN A 52 -2.12 -6.34 13.31
N SER A 53 -1.69 -7.52 13.77
CA SER A 53 -0.27 -7.87 13.84
C SER A 53 0.32 -7.90 12.44
N LYS A 54 -0.41 -8.52 11.50
CA LYS A 54 -0.02 -8.54 10.08
C LYS A 54 0.04 -7.15 9.47
N GLN A 55 -0.92 -6.28 9.77
CA GLN A 55 -0.89 -4.90 9.31
C GLN A 55 0.37 -4.17 9.81
N ASN A 56 0.74 -4.36 11.08
CA ASN A 56 1.94 -3.75 11.67
C ASN A 56 3.21 -4.27 10.98
N ASP A 57 3.34 -5.59 10.81
CA ASP A 57 4.50 -6.20 10.11
C ASP A 57 4.63 -5.69 8.66
N GLN A 58 3.50 -5.52 7.97
CA GLN A 58 3.45 -4.95 6.62
C GLN A 58 3.91 -3.49 6.61
N ILE A 59 3.47 -2.68 7.60
CA ILE A 59 3.92 -1.28 7.75
C ILE A 59 5.43 -1.23 7.99
N ASP A 60 5.97 -2.07 8.87
CA ASP A 60 7.41 -2.13 9.15
C ASP A 60 8.21 -2.49 7.88
N VAL A 61 7.73 -3.45 7.10
CA VAL A 61 8.33 -3.82 5.82
C VAL A 61 8.26 -2.67 4.81
N LEU A 62 7.16 -1.91 4.76
CA LEU A 62 7.02 -0.75 3.88
C LEU A 62 7.98 0.37 4.28
N LEU A 63 8.09 0.67 5.57
CA LEU A 63 9.05 1.64 6.12
C LEU A 63 10.49 1.22 5.79
N ALA A 64 10.85 -0.04 6.00
CA ALA A 64 12.16 -0.58 5.64
C ALA A 64 12.46 -0.50 4.13
N LYS A 65 11.43 -0.59 3.28
CA LYS A 65 11.55 -0.38 1.81
C LYS A 65 11.68 1.09 1.39
N GLY A 66 11.64 2.02 2.35
CA GLY A 66 11.83 3.45 2.13
C GLY A 66 10.68 4.11 1.37
N VAL A 67 9.43 3.65 1.60
CA VAL A 67 8.26 4.32 1.01
C VAL A 67 8.21 5.80 1.43
N LYS A 68 7.76 6.65 0.51
CA LYS A 68 7.64 8.10 0.72
C LYS A 68 6.33 8.49 1.41
N ALA A 69 5.31 7.62 1.31
CA ALA A 69 4.03 7.79 1.96
C ALA A 69 3.40 6.44 2.30
N LEU A 70 2.51 6.45 3.29
CA LEU A 70 1.67 5.34 3.69
C LEU A 70 0.19 5.73 3.55
N ALA A 71 -0.60 4.89 2.90
CA ALA A 71 -2.06 4.95 2.91
C ALA A 71 -2.59 3.71 3.65
N ILE A 72 -3.17 3.92 4.84
CA ILE A 72 -3.54 2.84 5.75
C ILE A 72 -5.06 2.82 5.92
N ASN A 73 -5.69 1.74 5.48
CA ASN A 73 -7.05 1.40 5.85
C ASN A 73 -6.97 0.40 7.03
N LEU A 74 -7.28 0.90 8.22
CA LEU A 74 -6.99 0.26 9.50
C LEU A 74 -7.76 -1.03 9.71
N VAL A 75 -7.11 -2.04 10.32
CA VAL A 75 -7.81 -3.23 10.85
C VAL A 75 -8.57 -2.86 12.12
N ASP A 76 -7.90 -2.25 13.09
CA ASP A 76 -8.52 -1.68 14.29
C ASP A 76 -8.34 -0.15 14.30
N PRO A 77 -9.41 0.65 14.22
CA PRO A 77 -9.33 2.10 14.31
C PRO A 77 -8.63 2.62 15.58
N ALA A 78 -8.70 1.88 16.70
CA ALA A 78 -8.02 2.26 17.94
C ALA A 78 -6.49 2.12 17.86
N ALA A 79 -5.97 1.31 16.92
CA ALA A 79 -4.53 1.13 16.73
C ALA A 79 -3.83 2.41 16.22
N ALA A 80 -4.56 3.31 15.55
CA ALA A 80 -3.98 4.55 15.01
C ALA A 80 -3.70 5.63 16.07
N VAL A 81 -4.19 5.46 17.30
CA VAL A 81 -4.07 6.46 18.39
C VAL A 81 -2.89 6.15 19.32
N ARG A 82 -2.21 5.02 19.13
CA ARG A 82 -1.03 4.60 19.90
C ARG A 82 0.25 4.89 19.13
#